data_AF-A0A178VWA3-F1
#
_entry.id   AF-A0A178VWA3-F1
#
_cell.length_a   1.000
_cell.length_b   1.000
_cell.length_c   1.000
_cell.angle_alpha   90.00
_cell.angle_beta   90.00
_cell.angle_gamma   90.00
#
_symmetry.space_group_name_H-M   'P 1'
#
loop_
_entity.id
_entity.type
_entity.pdbx_description
1 polymer ?
#
loop_
_entity_poly.entity_id
_entity_poly.type
_entity_poly.pdbx_seq_one_letter_code
_entity_poly.pdbx_strand_id
1 'polypeptide(L)'
;MRVLIRPNFLSNLIRYCSRGTHSHDRSLRSVLSSNMIRLYTTGMEPQLSPDLIKIMDQRLSAIEHRNAVLQKLINQPEYSPEEFSRANKELRKLRDSMLLINDLRAKQKEIDGLKSLVSESSDDKDMLDMAVGELDEAVEEEKRLQTLLLKSLLPKDEADERDCILEVRAGTGGEEASLFAMDIFRMYERYSQKKGWKFDIVDITESDMKGYKEASAAICGASVYGKLKFESGIHRVQRIPITEKSGRIHTSAISVAILPQADEVPMFLQS
;
A
#
# COMPACT_ATOMS: atom_id res chain seq x y z
N MET A 1 -30.27 12.42 7.89
CA MET A 1 -29.24 11.67 8.62
C MET A 1 -27.89 12.03 8.00
N ARG A 2 -27.11 12.88 8.68
CA ARG A 2 -25.82 13.41 8.21
C ARG A 2 -24.69 12.44 8.59
N VAL A 3 -23.81 12.12 7.64
CA VAL A 3 -22.39 11.85 7.94
C VAL A 3 -21.58 12.80 7.07
N LEU A 4 -20.88 13.71 7.75
CA LEU A 4 -19.99 14.72 7.23
C LEU A 4 -18.57 14.14 7.22
N ILE A 5 -17.87 14.23 6.08
CA ILE A 5 -16.40 14.34 6.08
C ILE A 5 -16.10 15.71 5.49
N ARG A 6 -15.59 16.61 6.33
CA ARG A 6 -15.18 17.97 5.98
C ARG A 6 -13.81 17.94 5.29
N PRO A 7 -13.61 18.72 4.21
CA PRO A 7 -12.33 19.33 3.89
C PRO A 7 -12.36 20.80 4.36
N ASN A 8 -11.40 21.20 5.21
CA ASN A 8 -10.92 22.58 5.29
C ASN A 8 -9.82 22.72 6.35
N PHE A 9 -8.73 23.38 5.98
CA PHE A 9 -8.03 24.50 6.65
C PHE A 9 -6.70 24.69 5.90
N LEU A 10 -6.26 25.84 5.40
CA LEU A 10 -6.78 27.21 5.30
C LEU A 10 -5.90 27.92 4.26
N SER A 11 -6.51 28.74 3.42
CA SER A 11 -5.86 29.82 2.66
C SER A 11 -5.61 31.04 3.56
N ASN A 12 -4.45 31.71 3.47
CA ASN A 12 -4.32 33.17 3.25
C ASN A 12 -2.91 33.76 3.54
N LEU A 13 -2.68 34.92 2.91
CA LEU A 13 -1.53 35.86 3.01
C LEU A 13 -0.28 35.43 2.22
N ILE A 14 0.27 36.18 1.24
CA ILE A 14 0.55 37.62 1.21
C ILE A 14 0.39 38.16 -0.22
N ARG A 15 -0.38 39.23 -0.36
CA ARG A 15 -0.36 40.17 -1.48
C ARG A 15 0.29 41.44 -0.92
N TYR A 16 1.53 41.77 -1.27
CA TYR A 16 2.07 43.15 -1.31
C TYR A 16 3.50 43.16 -1.89
N CYS A 17 3.85 44.28 -2.55
CA CYS A 17 5.16 44.67 -3.09
C CYS A 17 5.53 44.26 -4.53
N SER A 18 5.03 45.02 -5.50
CA SER A 18 5.82 45.45 -6.66
C SER A 18 6.15 46.95 -6.52
N ARG A 19 7.45 47.25 -6.63
CA ARG A 19 8.14 48.53 -6.98
C ARG A 19 9.55 48.38 -6.37
N GLY A 20 10.59 48.15 -7.17
CA GLY A 20 11.43 49.19 -7.79
C GLY A 20 12.32 49.82 -6.70
N THR A 21 13.65 49.89 -6.75
CA THR A 21 14.61 50.08 -7.85
C THR A 21 16.02 50.14 -7.24
N HIS A 22 17.06 49.78 -8.03
CA HIS A 22 18.48 50.18 -7.90
C HIS A 22 19.26 49.73 -6.64
N SER A 23 20.54 49.34 -6.65
CA SER A 23 21.62 49.41 -7.65
C SER A 23 22.87 48.65 -7.12
N HIS A 24 23.72 48.21 -8.06
CA HIS A 24 25.13 47.75 -7.91
C HIS A 24 25.30 46.30 -7.41
N ASP A 25 26.08 45.41 -8.02
CA ASP A 25 27.16 45.54 -9.00
C ASP A 25 27.30 44.22 -9.79
N ARG A 26 27.74 44.30 -11.06
CA ARG A 26 28.02 43.17 -11.95
C ARG A 26 29.51 42.86 -11.86
N SER A 27 29.87 41.62 -11.52
CA SER A 27 30.64 40.73 -12.41
C SER A 27 31.42 39.68 -11.62
N LEU A 28 30.82 38.49 -11.43
CA LEU A 28 31.54 37.21 -11.49
C LEU A 28 30.57 36.19 -12.10
N ARG A 29 30.39 36.28 -13.42
CA ARG A 29 29.77 35.22 -14.23
C ARG A 29 30.87 34.36 -14.84
N SER A 30 31.08 33.18 -14.26
CA SER A 30 31.47 31.93 -14.93
C SER A 30 31.73 30.95 -13.79
N VAL A 31 30.94 29.90 -13.52
CA VAL A 31 30.50 28.84 -14.40
C VAL A 31 29.26 28.21 -13.74
N LEU A 32 28.07 28.77 -13.91
CA LEU A 32 26.82 28.12 -13.47
C LEU A 32 25.67 28.62 -14.36
N SER A 33 25.61 28.11 -15.58
CA SER A 33 24.42 28.15 -16.40
C SER A 33 24.52 27.11 -17.48
N SER A 34 24.08 25.89 -17.16
CA SER A 34 23.40 24.95 -18.06
C SER A 34 23.13 23.69 -17.26
N ASN A 35 22.03 23.68 -16.50
CA ASN A 35 21.23 22.47 -16.21
C ASN A 35 19.93 22.92 -15.57
N MET A 36 19.13 23.60 -16.40
CA MET A 36 17.70 23.75 -16.20
C MET A 36 17.03 22.46 -16.69
N ILE A 37 17.18 21.38 -15.93
CA ILE A 37 16.25 20.26 -15.90
C ILE A 37 15.94 20.03 -14.44
N ARG A 38 14.74 20.48 -14.07
CA ARG A 38 14.17 20.51 -12.73
C ARG A 38 14.00 19.07 -12.24
N LEU A 39 14.90 18.63 -11.35
CA LEU A 39 14.72 17.40 -10.57
C LEU A 39 13.41 17.51 -9.77
N TYR A 40 12.37 16.81 -10.22
CA TYR A 40 11.30 16.33 -9.35
C TYR A 40 11.61 14.88 -9.02
N THR A 41 12.67 14.65 -8.26
CA THR A 41 12.93 13.38 -7.58
C THR A 41 13.73 13.70 -6.34
N THR A 42 13.04 14.01 -5.25
CA THR A 42 13.57 13.88 -3.89
C THR A 42 12.52 13.11 -3.12
N GLY A 43 12.88 11.87 -2.79
CA GLY A 43 12.05 10.94 -2.03
C GLY A 43 11.58 11.58 -0.74
N MET A 44 10.27 11.68 -0.61
CA MET A 44 9.63 11.63 0.69
C MET A 44 9.14 10.20 0.84
N GLU A 45 9.98 9.32 1.36
CA GLU A 45 9.43 8.08 1.92
C GLU A 45 8.45 8.47 3.04
N PRO A 46 7.24 7.90 3.09
CA PRO A 46 6.27 8.22 4.12
C PRO A 46 6.81 7.78 5.48
N GLN A 47 7.31 8.74 6.25
CA GLN A 47 7.71 8.54 7.64
C GLN A 47 6.46 8.09 8.43
N LEU A 48 6.56 6.93 9.09
CA LEU A 48 5.48 6.40 9.95
C LEU A 48 5.19 7.41 11.07
N SER A 49 3.92 7.63 11.40
CA SER A 49 3.56 8.57 12.46
C SER A 49 4.07 8.08 13.84
N PRO A 50 4.48 8.97 14.75
CA PRO A 50 4.96 8.58 16.08
C PRO A 50 3.95 7.72 16.87
N ASP A 51 2.65 8.01 16.72
CA ASP A 51 1.58 7.23 17.34
C ASP A 51 1.53 5.79 16.80
N LEU A 52 1.72 5.63 15.50
CA LEU A 52 1.70 4.32 14.84
C LEU A 52 2.92 3.48 15.26
N ILE A 53 4.09 4.10 15.40
CA ILE A 53 5.30 3.46 15.93
C ILE A 53 5.06 2.96 17.36
N LYS A 54 4.42 3.77 18.21
CA LYS A 54 4.08 3.38 19.58
C LYS A 54 3.11 2.19 19.64
N ILE A 55 2.06 2.20 18.82
CA ILE A 55 1.10 1.08 18.73
C ILE A 55 1.80 -0.18 18.23
N MET A 56 2.66 -0.04 17.22
CA MET A 56 3.45 -1.13 16.67
C MET A 56 4.33 -1.76 17.76
N ASP A 57 5.10 -0.96 18.50
CA ASP A 57 6.00 -1.45 19.55
C ASP A 57 5.26 -2.19 20.69
N GLN A 58 4.05 -1.73 21.05
CA GLN A 58 3.17 -2.46 21.98
C GLN A 58 2.75 -3.83 21.43
N ARG A 59 2.41 -3.90 20.14
CA ARG A 59 2.09 -5.18 19.47
C ARG A 59 3.30 -6.10 19.40
N LEU A 60 4.49 -5.57 19.16
CA LEU A 60 5.73 -6.34 19.16
C LEU A 60 6.01 -6.97 20.51
N SER A 61 5.95 -6.15 21.57
CA SER A 61 6.14 -6.59 22.94
C SER A 61 5.16 -7.72 23.31
N ALA A 62 3.91 -7.64 22.85
CA ALA A 62 2.92 -8.70 23.06
C ALA A 62 3.26 -10.00 22.33
N ILE A 63 3.78 -9.92 21.10
CA ILE A 63 4.23 -11.09 20.32
C ILE A 63 5.46 -11.73 20.97
N GLU A 64 6.46 -10.94 21.36
CA GLU A 64 7.66 -11.39 22.07
C GLU A 64 7.27 -12.10 23.38
N HIS A 65 6.39 -11.47 24.17
CA HIS A 65 5.90 -12.06 25.42
C HIS A 65 5.17 -13.39 25.18
N ARG A 66 4.26 -13.44 24.20
CA ARG A 66 3.54 -14.67 23.85
C ARG A 66 4.50 -15.76 23.39
N ASN A 67 5.49 -15.42 22.55
CA ASN A 67 6.50 -16.37 22.10
C ASN A 67 7.31 -16.93 23.27
N ALA A 68 7.78 -16.08 24.18
CA ALA A 68 8.51 -16.50 25.37
C ALA A 68 7.70 -17.42 26.29
N VAL A 69 6.41 -17.13 26.48
CA VAL A 69 5.50 -17.99 27.24
C VAL A 69 5.35 -19.36 26.57
N LEU A 70 5.15 -19.40 25.24
CA LEU A 70 5.02 -20.65 24.48
C LEU A 70 6.32 -21.47 24.47
N GLN A 71 7.49 -20.83 24.36
CA GLN A 71 8.78 -21.52 24.46
C GLN A 71 8.99 -22.13 25.84
N LYS A 72 8.63 -21.40 26.91
CA LYS A 72 8.68 -21.94 28.28
C LYS A 72 7.75 -23.14 28.45
N LEU A 73 6.53 -23.06 27.92
CA LEU A 73 5.55 -24.16 27.95
C LEU A 73 6.09 -25.44 27.32
N ILE A 74 6.76 -25.36 26.16
CA ILE A 74 7.30 -26.53 25.46
C ILE A 74 8.52 -27.13 26.17
N ASN A 75 9.25 -26.33 26.95
CA ASN A 75 10.42 -26.81 27.69
C ASN A 75 10.07 -27.44 29.04
N GLN A 76 8.78 -27.54 29.41
CA GLN A 76 8.31 -28.14 30.66
C GLN A 76 7.81 -29.58 30.45
N PRO A 77 8.19 -30.54 31.32
CA PRO A 77 7.91 -31.97 31.14
C PRO A 77 6.48 -32.43 31.50
N GLU A 78 5.60 -31.55 31.99
CA GLU A 78 4.34 -31.93 32.66
C GLU A 78 3.07 -31.85 31.79
N TYR A 79 3.17 -31.57 30.49
CA TYR A 79 2.00 -31.26 29.65
C TYR A 79 1.50 -32.38 28.75
N SER A 80 0.21 -32.31 28.41
CA SER A 80 -0.45 -33.27 27.51
C SER A 80 0.01 -33.12 26.05
N PRO A 81 -0.02 -34.19 25.25
CA PRO A 81 0.31 -34.14 23.82
C PRO A 81 -0.48 -33.08 23.03
N GLU A 82 -1.72 -32.78 23.44
CA GLU A 82 -2.59 -31.78 22.80
C GLU A 82 -2.13 -30.34 23.07
N GLU A 83 -1.65 -30.04 24.28
CA GLU A 83 -1.11 -28.72 24.63
C GLU A 83 0.21 -28.46 23.92
N PHE A 84 1.07 -29.47 23.85
CA PHE A 84 2.30 -29.43 23.05
C PHE A 84 2.04 -29.18 21.57
N SER A 85 1.05 -29.87 20.99
CA SER A 85 0.67 -29.68 19.59
C SER A 85 0.15 -28.26 19.33
N ARG A 86 -0.72 -27.75 20.22
CA ARG A 86 -1.25 -26.38 20.16
C ARG A 86 -0.13 -25.33 20.26
N ALA A 87 0.76 -25.45 21.24
CA ALA A 87 1.87 -24.52 21.44
C ALA A 87 2.83 -24.49 20.24
N ASN A 88 3.19 -25.65 19.70
CA ASN A 88 4.02 -25.74 18.50
C ASN A 88 3.34 -25.12 17.26
N LYS A 89 2.01 -25.27 17.13
CA LYS A 89 1.25 -24.64 16.04
C LYS A 89 1.26 -23.12 16.15
N GLU A 90 1.08 -22.57 17.35
CA GLU A 90 1.18 -21.12 17.56
C GLU A 90 2.61 -20.60 17.34
N LEU A 91 3.64 -21.27 17.84
CA LEU A 91 5.03 -20.86 17.60
C LEU A 91 5.38 -20.83 16.12
N ARG A 92 4.88 -21.80 15.34
CA ARG A 92 5.02 -21.79 13.87
C ARG A 92 4.39 -20.55 13.25
N LYS A 93 3.20 -20.14 13.70
CA LYS A 93 2.53 -18.92 13.20
C LYS A 93 3.29 -17.64 13.57
N LEU A 94 3.94 -17.60 14.74
CA LEU A 94 4.68 -16.42 15.21
C LEU A 94 6.11 -16.35 14.65
N ARG A 95 6.61 -17.41 14.01
CA ARG A 95 8.01 -17.52 13.58
C ARG A 95 8.45 -16.38 12.68
N ASP A 96 7.67 -16.11 11.63
CA ASP A 96 8.03 -15.08 10.64
C ASP A 96 8.01 -13.68 11.26
N SER A 97 7.00 -13.41 12.09
CA SER A 97 6.93 -12.15 12.85
C SER A 97 8.12 -12.00 13.81
N MET A 98 8.51 -13.07 14.52
CA MET A 98 9.65 -13.04 15.43
C MET A 98 10.98 -12.80 14.73
N LEU A 99 11.18 -13.33 13.52
CA LEU A 99 12.39 -13.05 12.74
C LEU A 99 12.50 -11.56 12.43
N LEU A 100 11.42 -10.95 11.91
CA LEU A 100 11.39 -9.51 11.62
C LEU A 100 11.55 -8.64 12.86
N ILE A 101 10.98 -9.06 14.00
CA ILE A 101 11.15 -8.38 15.29
C ILE A 101 12.62 -8.39 15.70
N ASN A 102 13.27 -9.55 15.65
CA ASN A 102 14.67 -9.69 16.06
C ASN A 102 15.59 -8.84 15.18
N ASP A 103 15.36 -8.83 13.87
CA ASP A 103 16.13 -8.00 12.92
C ASP A 103 15.97 -6.51 13.25
N LEU A 104 14.74 -6.07 13.54
CA LEU A 104 14.46 -4.68 13.96
C LEU A 104 15.16 -4.33 15.27
N ARG A 105 15.08 -5.20 16.29
CA ARG A 105 15.74 -4.98 17.59
C ARG A 105 17.27 -4.94 17.47
N ALA A 106 17.84 -5.79 16.61
CA ALA A 106 19.28 -5.79 16.33
C ALA A 106 19.70 -4.47 15.65
N LYS A 107 18.92 -4.01 14.65
CA LYS A 107 19.18 -2.75 13.95
C LYS A 107 19.03 -1.53 14.87
N GLN A 108 18.05 -1.53 15.77
CA GLN A 108 17.89 -0.48 16.79
C GLN A 108 19.11 -0.42 17.72
N LYS A 109 19.62 -1.56 18.15
CA LYS A 109 20.83 -1.63 18.98
C LYS A 109 22.08 -1.12 18.24
N GLU A 110 22.20 -1.43 16.95
CA GLU A 110 23.27 -0.93 16.08
C GLU A 110 23.21 0.60 15.95
N ILE A 111 22.02 1.16 15.69
CA ILE A 111 21.78 2.60 15.64
C ILE A 111 22.18 3.28 16.94
N ASP A 112 21.82 2.70 18.09
CA ASP A 112 22.20 3.27 19.39
C ASP A 112 23.72 3.25 19.60
N GLY A 113 24.40 2.18 19.17
CA GLY A 113 25.87 2.12 19.16
C GLY A 113 26.52 3.17 18.25
N LEU A 114 25.98 3.36 17.05
CA LEU A 114 26.45 4.37 16.10
C LEU A 114 26.22 5.80 16.61
N LYS A 115 25.09 6.07 17.28
CA LYS A 115 24.85 7.36 17.94
C LYS A 115 25.87 7.64 19.04
N SER A 116 26.21 6.64 19.85
CA SER A 116 27.28 6.78 20.84
C SER A 116 28.63 7.07 20.17
N LEU A 117 28.97 6.34 19.10
CA LEU A 117 30.21 6.57 18.35
C LEU A 117 30.27 7.99 17.78
N VAL A 118 29.20 8.48 17.14
CA VAL A 118 29.11 9.87 16.63
C VAL A 118 29.33 10.89 17.76
N SER A 119 28.82 10.62 18.97
CA SER A 119 29.00 11.52 20.11
C SER A 119 30.42 11.49 20.70
N GLU A 120 31.12 10.37 20.61
CA GLU A 120 32.48 10.17 21.14
C GLU A 120 33.56 10.61 20.14
N SER A 121 33.27 10.58 18.84
CA SER A 121 34.21 10.91 17.76
C SER A 121 34.16 12.37 17.32
N SER A 122 33.66 13.29 18.15
CA SER A 122 33.48 14.72 17.79
C SER A 122 34.76 15.42 17.34
N ASP A 123 35.92 14.90 17.78
CA ASP A 123 37.23 15.51 17.59
C ASP A 123 37.99 14.93 16.39
N ASP A 124 37.50 13.82 15.80
CA ASP A 124 38.06 13.19 14.60
C ASP A 124 37.04 13.26 13.46
N LYS A 125 37.27 14.20 12.54
CA LYS A 125 36.34 14.49 11.45
C LYS A 125 36.15 13.31 10.50
N ASP A 126 37.20 12.56 10.19
CA ASP A 126 37.11 11.43 9.27
C ASP A 126 36.31 10.30 9.91
N MET A 127 36.53 10.05 11.21
CA MET A 127 35.75 9.08 11.97
C MET A 127 34.28 9.48 12.13
N LEU A 128 34.02 10.77 12.36
CA LEU A 128 32.67 11.32 12.46
C LEU A 128 31.91 11.17 11.14
N ASP A 129 32.51 11.56 10.02
CA ASP A 129 31.88 11.48 8.69
C ASP A 129 31.54 10.01 8.33
N MET A 130 32.41 9.05 8.68
CA MET A 130 32.12 7.62 8.52
C MET A 130 30.95 7.16 9.40
N ALA A 131 30.98 7.50 10.70
CA ALA A 131 29.94 7.07 11.64
C ALA A 131 28.56 7.66 11.31
N VAL A 132 28.50 8.90 10.80
CA VAL A 132 27.26 9.52 10.33
C VAL A 132 26.72 8.80 9.09
N GLY A 133 27.58 8.44 8.13
CA GLY A 133 27.17 7.69 6.95
C GLY A 133 26.58 6.31 7.30
N GLU A 134 27.24 5.56 8.18
CA GLU A 134 26.73 4.27 8.66
C GLU A 134 25.41 4.43 9.44
N LEU A 135 25.28 5.49 10.24
CA LEU A 135 24.05 5.79 10.97
C LEU A 135 22.88 6.07 10.03
N ASP A 136 23.10 6.85 8.98
CA ASP A 136 22.06 7.16 7.98
C ASP A 136 21.58 5.89 7.26
N GLU A 137 22.50 5.01 6.84
CA GLU A 137 22.15 3.72 6.24
C GLU A 137 21.36 2.82 7.20
N ALA A 138 21.79 2.75 8.47
CA ALA A 138 21.13 1.96 9.49
C ALA A 138 19.70 2.47 9.77
N VAL A 139 19.50 3.79 9.81
CA VAL A 139 18.18 4.42 10.02
C VAL A 139 17.23 4.16 8.84
N GLU A 140 17.71 4.21 7.60
CA GLU A 140 16.89 3.87 6.43
C GLU A 140 16.48 2.39 6.45
N GLU A 141 17.39 1.49 6.84
CA GLU A 141 17.06 0.08 6.98
C GLU A 141 16.07 -0.18 8.13
N GLU A 142 16.18 0.56 9.25
CA GLU A 142 15.19 0.50 10.33
C GLU A 142 13.79 0.87 9.80
N LYS A 143 13.65 1.97 9.04
CA LYS A 143 12.36 2.38 8.45
C LYS A 143 11.79 1.32 7.52
N ARG A 144 12.63 0.69 6.71
CA ARG A 144 12.25 -0.42 5.83
C ARG A 144 11.70 -1.60 6.64
N LEU A 145 12.40 -2.00 7.70
CA LEU A 145 11.98 -3.08 8.60
C LEU A 145 10.68 -2.74 9.33
N GLN A 146 10.53 -1.52 9.86
CA GLN A 146 9.29 -1.06 10.50
C GLN A 146 8.10 -1.15 9.54
N THR A 147 8.29 -0.76 8.27
CA THR A 147 7.23 -0.84 7.24
C THR A 147 6.85 -2.27 6.92
N LEU A 148 7.83 -3.17 6.76
CA LEU A 148 7.58 -4.60 6.51
C LEU A 148 6.81 -5.23 7.67
N LEU A 149 7.23 -4.90 8.88
CA LEU A 149 6.68 -5.46 10.09
C LEU A 149 5.25 -4.96 10.34
N LEU A 150 4.97 -3.67 10.10
CA LEU A 150 3.61 -3.14 10.14
C LEU A 150 2.68 -3.90 9.18
N LYS A 151 3.13 -4.18 7.94
CA LYS A 151 2.36 -4.98 6.98
C LYS A 151 2.11 -6.39 7.48
N SER A 152 3.10 -7.01 8.14
CA SER A 152 2.96 -8.35 8.72
C SER A 152 2.01 -8.42 9.92
N LEU A 153 1.83 -7.30 10.65
CA LEU A 153 0.90 -7.22 11.77
C LEU A 153 -0.56 -7.07 11.34
N LEU A 154 -0.82 -6.76 10.06
CA LEU A 154 -2.18 -6.71 9.55
C LEU A 154 -2.79 -8.11 9.59
N PRO A 155 -4.03 -8.27 10.12
CA PRO A 155 -4.72 -9.54 10.05
C PRO A 155 -4.79 -10.01 8.60
N LYS A 156 -4.26 -11.20 8.33
CA LYS A 156 -4.44 -11.84 7.02
C LYS A 156 -5.88 -12.31 6.94
N ASP A 157 -6.64 -11.80 5.97
CA ASP A 157 -7.95 -12.34 5.65
C ASP A 157 -7.74 -13.61 4.82
N GLU A 158 -8.33 -14.73 5.23
CA GLU A 158 -8.24 -15.99 4.48
C GLU A 158 -8.81 -15.85 3.07
N ALA A 159 -9.70 -14.87 2.84
CA ALA A 159 -10.19 -14.54 1.51
C ALA A 159 -9.12 -13.92 0.60
N ASP A 160 -8.06 -13.30 1.14
CA ASP A 160 -7.06 -12.56 0.35
C ASP A 160 -6.26 -13.46 -0.59
N GLU A 161 -6.13 -14.74 -0.26
CA GLU A 161 -5.42 -15.73 -1.07
C GLU A 161 -6.28 -16.31 -2.20
N ARG A 162 -7.59 -16.02 -2.23
CA ARG A 162 -8.54 -16.60 -3.18
C ARG A 162 -8.48 -15.94 -4.55
N ASP A 163 -8.98 -16.69 -5.53
CA ASP A 163 -9.40 -16.17 -6.84
C ASP A 163 -10.61 -15.24 -6.67
N CYS A 164 -10.92 -14.44 -7.68
CA CYS A 164 -12.05 -13.51 -7.62
C CYS A 164 -12.91 -13.49 -8.88
N ILE A 165 -14.17 -13.10 -8.69
CA ILE A 165 -15.06 -12.67 -9.76
C ILE A 165 -15.03 -11.14 -9.84
N LEU A 166 -14.70 -10.63 -11.02
CA LEU A 166 -14.84 -9.22 -11.39
C LEU A 166 -16.20 -9.03 -12.05
N GLU A 167 -16.99 -8.09 -11.57
CA GLU A 167 -18.17 -7.57 -12.27
C GLU A 167 -18.02 -6.06 -12.51
N VAL A 168 -18.30 -5.62 -13.73
CA VAL A 168 -18.33 -4.21 -14.10
C VAL A 168 -19.71 -3.89 -14.69
N ARG A 169 -20.38 -2.89 -14.14
CA ARG A 169 -21.72 -2.46 -14.60
C ARG A 169 -21.76 -0.98 -14.92
N ALA A 170 -22.40 -0.64 -16.04
CA ALA A 170 -22.65 0.74 -16.43
C ALA A 170 -23.60 1.42 -15.43
N GLY A 171 -23.23 2.61 -14.97
CA GLY A 171 -24.03 3.42 -14.06
C GLY A 171 -24.64 4.64 -14.75
N THR A 172 -24.47 5.81 -14.16
CA THR A 172 -24.97 7.07 -14.72
C THR A 172 -24.12 7.51 -15.91
N GLY A 173 -24.76 8.02 -16.97
CA GLY A 173 -24.07 8.46 -18.19
C GLY A 173 -24.47 7.73 -19.47
N GLY A 174 -25.42 6.77 -19.40
CA GLY A 174 -25.98 6.11 -20.58
C GLY A 174 -24.93 5.38 -21.41
N GLU A 175 -24.93 5.57 -22.72
CA GLU A 175 -23.95 4.94 -23.63
C GLU A 175 -22.49 5.30 -23.32
N GLU A 176 -22.23 6.46 -22.73
CA GLU A 176 -20.87 6.80 -22.32
C GLU A 176 -20.41 5.95 -21.13
N ALA A 177 -21.33 5.61 -20.23
CA ALA A 177 -21.03 4.72 -19.10
C ALA A 177 -20.77 3.28 -19.57
N SER A 178 -21.47 2.80 -20.60
CA SER A 178 -21.20 1.46 -21.14
C SER A 178 -19.87 1.38 -21.89
N LEU A 179 -19.49 2.43 -22.61
CA LEU A 179 -18.15 2.53 -23.21
C LEU A 179 -17.06 2.57 -22.14
N PHE A 180 -17.27 3.34 -21.05
CA PHE A 180 -16.33 3.38 -19.94
C PHE A 180 -16.25 2.04 -19.19
N ALA A 181 -17.36 1.33 -19.01
CA ALA A 181 -17.38 -0.01 -18.43
C ALA A 181 -16.56 -1.00 -19.27
N MET A 182 -16.67 -0.94 -20.60
CA MET A 182 -15.83 -1.73 -21.52
C MET A 182 -14.34 -1.38 -21.38
N ASP A 183 -14.00 -0.09 -21.32
CA ASP A 183 -12.62 0.37 -21.15
C ASP A 183 -12.01 -0.20 -19.85
N ILE A 184 -12.75 -0.14 -18.74
CA ILE A 184 -12.31 -0.63 -17.43
C ILE A 184 -12.23 -2.16 -17.40
N PHE A 185 -13.17 -2.87 -18.01
CA PHE A 185 -13.12 -4.33 -18.11
C PHE A 185 -11.87 -4.80 -18.88
N ARG A 186 -11.59 -4.18 -20.03
CA ARG A 186 -10.37 -4.44 -20.83
C ARG A 186 -9.09 -4.03 -20.11
N MET A 187 -9.14 -2.99 -19.27
CA MET A 187 -8.01 -2.61 -18.42
C MET A 187 -7.68 -3.74 -17.44
N TYR A 188 -8.67 -4.34 -16.76
CA TYR A 188 -8.45 -5.46 -15.85
C TYR A 188 -7.97 -6.73 -16.57
N GLU A 189 -8.47 -7.00 -17.78
CA GLU A 189 -7.97 -8.09 -18.62
C GLU A 189 -6.46 -7.94 -18.88
N ARG A 190 -6.03 -6.76 -19.34
CA ARG A 190 -4.60 -6.47 -19.59
C ARG A 190 -3.77 -6.47 -18.31
N TYR A 191 -4.32 -5.96 -17.22
CA TYR A 191 -3.66 -5.96 -15.91
C TYR A 191 -3.42 -7.40 -15.43
N SER A 192 -4.41 -8.27 -15.60
CA SER A 192 -4.32 -9.69 -15.25
C SER A 192 -3.23 -10.39 -16.06
N GLN A 193 -3.18 -10.16 -17.37
CA GLN A 193 -2.11 -10.68 -18.24
C GLN A 193 -0.72 -10.22 -17.77
N LYS A 194 -0.56 -8.94 -17.43
CA LYS A 194 0.72 -8.39 -16.91
C LYS A 194 1.13 -9.02 -15.58
N LYS A 195 0.17 -9.42 -14.75
CA LYS A 195 0.41 -10.10 -13.47
C LYS A 195 0.57 -11.61 -13.60
N GLY A 196 0.41 -12.17 -14.81
CA GLY A 196 0.44 -13.61 -15.04
C GLY A 196 -0.80 -14.33 -14.49
N TRP A 197 -1.92 -13.62 -14.32
CA TRP A 197 -3.19 -14.21 -13.90
C TRP A 197 -4.00 -14.65 -15.12
N LYS A 198 -4.79 -15.71 -14.93
CA LYS A 198 -5.77 -16.17 -15.91
C LYS A 198 -7.01 -15.29 -15.81
N PHE A 199 -7.52 -14.83 -16.95
CA PHE A 199 -8.73 -14.00 -17.03
C PHE A 199 -9.72 -14.70 -17.96
N ASP A 200 -10.77 -15.28 -17.38
CA ASP A 200 -11.80 -16.01 -18.11
C ASP A 200 -13.10 -15.20 -18.10
N ILE A 201 -13.54 -14.76 -19.27
CA ILE A 201 -14.80 -14.02 -19.42
C ILE A 201 -15.96 -14.99 -19.11
N VAL A 202 -16.84 -14.57 -18.20
CA VAL A 202 -18.02 -15.33 -17.77
C VAL A 202 -19.24 -14.90 -18.57
N ASP A 203 -19.53 -13.60 -18.58
CA ASP A 203 -20.65 -13.03 -19.34
C ASP A 203 -20.39 -11.59 -19.75
N ILE A 204 -20.96 -11.19 -20.90
CA ILE A 204 -20.92 -9.81 -21.40
C ILE A 204 -22.28 -9.46 -21.99
N THR A 205 -22.91 -8.43 -21.44
CA THR A 205 -24.10 -7.80 -22.00
C THR A 205 -23.70 -6.50 -22.69
N GLU A 206 -23.81 -6.46 -24.02
CA GLU A 206 -23.46 -5.28 -24.82
C GLU A 206 -24.56 -4.20 -24.81
N SER A 207 -24.14 -2.95 -25.03
CA SER A 207 -25.03 -1.82 -25.35
C SER A 207 -25.13 -1.58 -26.84
N ASP A 208 -26.07 -0.73 -27.25
CA ASP A 208 -26.35 -0.45 -28.67
C ASP A 208 -25.14 0.20 -29.38
N MET A 209 -24.26 0.86 -28.62
CA MET A 209 -23.01 1.45 -29.11
C MET A 209 -21.76 0.59 -28.89
N LYS A 210 -21.91 -0.75 -28.76
CA LYS A 210 -20.79 -1.68 -28.53
C LYS A 210 -20.01 -1.42 -27.24
N GLY A 211 -20.63 -0.76 -26.25
CA GLY A 211 -20.14 -0.70 -24.88
C GLY A 211 -20.63 -1.92 -24.09
N TYR A 212 -20.23 -2.04 -22.82
CA TYR A 212 -20.73 -3.09 -21.92
C TYR A 212 -21.73 -2.49 -20.94
N LYS A 213 -22.97 -2.97 -20.95
CA LYS A 213 -23.94 -2.68 -19.87
C LYS A 213 -23.52 -3.40 -18.61
N GLU A 214 -23.18 -4.68 -18.76
CA GLU A 214 -22.69 -5.56 -17.69
C GLU A 214 -21.61 -6.47 -18.27
N ALA A 215 -20.54 -6.71 -17.54
CA ALA A 215 -19.50 -7.65 -17.91
C ALA A 215 -18.93 -8.33 -16.67
N SER A 216 -18.73 -9.64 -16.72
CA SER A 216 -18.18 -10.43 -15.64
C SER A 216 -17.05 -11.35 -16.11
N ALA A 217 -16.06 -11.56 -15.24
CA ALA A 217 -14.95 -12.45 -15.49
C ALA A 217 -14.46 -13.12 -14.21
N ALA A 218 -14.02 -14.37 -14.32
CA ALA A 218 -13.27 -15.06 -13.29
C ALA A 218 -11.77 -14.78 -13.49
N ILE A 219 -11.09 -14.38 -12.41
CA ILE A 219 -9.66 -14.09 -12.42
C ILE A 219 -8.97 -15.04 -11.44
N CYS A 220 -8.13 -15.93 -11.99
CA CYS A 220 -7.43 -16.95 -11.23
C CYS A 220 -5.92 -16.68 -11.13
N GLY A 221 -5.36 -16.81 -9.93
CA GLY A 221 -3.93 -16.62 -9.69
C GLY A 221 -3.55 -16.38 -8.23
N ALA A 222 -2.27 -16.07 -7.99
CA ALA A 222 -1.77 -15.89 -6.63
C ALA A 222 -2.30 -14.60 -5.96
N SER A 223 -3.16 -14.78 -4.96
CA SER A 223 -3.75 -13.73 -4.10
C SER A 223 -4.45 -12.65 -4.91
N VAL A 224 -5.28 -13.03 -5.88
CA VAL A 224 -5.97 -12.08 -6.77
C VAL A 224 -6.95 -11.21 -5.97
N TYR A 225 -7.83 -11.83 -5.18
CA TYR A 225 -8.83 -11.11 -4.40
C TYR A 225 -8.19 -10.10 -3.45
N GLY A 226 -7.17 -10.51 -2.68
CA GLY A 226 -6.50 -9.61 -1.74
C GLY A 226 -5.88 -8.36 -2.39
N LYS A 227 -5.48 -8.47 -3.67
CA LYS A 227 -4.92 -7.36 -4.45
C LYS A 227 -5.99 -6.48 -5.10
N LEU A 228 -7.16 -7.02 -5.43
CA LEU A 228 -8.22 -6.30 -6.13
C LEU A 228 -9.38 -5.85 -5.22
N LYS A 229 -9.50 -6.34 -3.98
CA LYS A 229 -10.66 -6.07 -3.09
C LYS A 229 -10.95 -4.58 -2.87
N PHE A 230 -9.95 -3.72 -2.99
CA PHE A 230 -10.08 -2.26 -2.82
C PHE A 230 -10.59 -1.54 -4.08
N GLU A 231 -10.70 -2.24 -5.20
CA GLU A 231 -11.23 -1.71 -6.46
C GLU A 231 -12.77 -1.70 -6.48
N SER A 232 -13.41 -2.42 -5.55
CA SER A 232 -14.87 -2.44 -5.42
C SER A 232 -15.41 -1.05 -5.09
N GLY A 233 -16.33 -0.55 -5.91
CA GLY A 233 -16.93 0.76 -5.70
C GLY A 233 -17.40 1.43 -6.98
N ILE A 234 -17.67 2.74 -6.88
CA ILE A 234 -18.10 3.57 -8.00
C ILE A 234 -16.89 4.28 -8.58
N HIS A 235 -16.66 4.06 -9.88
CA HIS A 235 -15.59 4.70 -10.64
C HIS A 235 -16.20 5.76 -11.55
N ARG A 236 -15.53 6.92 -11.66
CA ARG A 236 -16.05 8.09 -12.38
C ARG A 236 -15.11 8.52 -13.49
N VAL A 237 -15.66 8.90 -14.63
CA VAL A 237 -14.94 9.48 -15.76
C VAL A 237 -15.50 10.85 -16.11
N GLN A 238 -14.60 11.78 -16.46
CA GLN A 238 -14.96 13.10 -16.98
C GLN A 238 -14.25 13.31 -18.31
N ARG A 239 -14.98 13.23 -19.42
CA ARG A 239 -14.43 13.44 -20.77
C ARG A 239 -15.52 13.97 -21.70
N ILE A 240 -15.13 14.39 -22.90
CA ILE A 240 -16.07 14.66 -23.99
C ILE A 240 -16.51 13.29 -24.53
N PRO A 241 -17.79 12.89 -24.41
CA PRO A 241 -18.24 11.60 -24.92
C PRO A 241 -18.06 11.49 -26.41
N ILE A 242 -17.87 10.27 -26.88
CA ILE A 242 -17.83 9.98 -28.33
C ILE A 242 -19.20 10.31 -28.97
N THR A 243 -20.26 10.28 -28.18
CA THR A 243 -21.64 10.57 -28.60
C THR A 243 -21.99 12.07 -28.63
N GLU A 244 -21.10 12.95 -28.14
CA GLU A 244 -21.37 14.38 -27.97
C GLU A 244 -20.83 15.23 -29.13
N LYS A 245 -21.71 15.98 -29.79
CA LYS A 245 -21.35 16.82 -30.96
C LYS A 245 -20.86 18.23 -30.57
N SER A 246 -21.26 18.74 -29.41
CA SER A 246 -20.94 20.10 -28.94
C SER A 246 -19.59 20.21 -28.23
N GLY A 247 -18.87 19.10 -28.00
CA GLY A 247 -17.59 19.10 -27.30
C GLY A 247 -17.70 19.38 -25.79
N ARG A 248 -18.86 19.14 -25.18
CA ARG A 248 -19.07 19.36 -23.75
C ARG A 248 -18.53 18.18 -22.94
N ILE A 249 -17.93 18.48 -21.78
CA ILE A 249 -17.47 17.45 -20.86
C ILE A 249 -18.67 16.90 -20.10
N HIS A 250 -18.87 15.59 -20.17
CA HIS A 250 -19.86 14.88 -19.36
C HIS A 250 -19.17 14.11 -18.25
N THR A 251 -19.92 13.86 -17.18
CA THR A 251 -19.49 13.01 -16.08
C THR A 251 -20.31 11.73 -16.12
N SER A 252 -19.64 10.59 -16.24
CA SER A 252 -20.24 9.26 -16.23
C SER A 252 -19.64 8.43 -15.10
N ALA A 253 -20.36 7.40 -14.67
CA ALA A 253 -19.93 6.51 -13.61
C ALA A 253 -20.28 5.04 -13.91
N ILE A 254 -19.49 4.13 -13.34
CA ILE A 254 -19.69 2.68 -13.39
C ILE A 254 -19.53 2.11 -11.99
N SER A 255 -20.09 0.93 -11.73
CA SER A 255 -19.77 0.16 -10.53
C SER A 255 -18.86 -1.01 -10.88
N VAL A 256 -17.85 -1.23 -10.04
CA VAL A 256 -16.98 -2.41 -10.06
C VAL A 256 -17.25 -3.19 -8.77
N ALA A 257 -17.44 -4.50 -8.88
CA ALA A 257 -17.52 -5.41 -7.75
C ALA A 257 -16.47 -6.50 -7.91
N ILE A 258 -15.67 -6.69 -6.86
CA ILE A 258 -14.70 -7.76 -6.73
C ILE A 258 -15.18 -8.69 -5.62
N LEU A 259 -15.48 -9.93 -5.96
CA LEU A 259 -16.01 -10.93 -5.04
C LEU A 259 -15.02 -12.08 -4.91
N PRO A 260 -14.75 -12.59 -3.70
CA PRO A 260 -13.92 -13.78 -3.56
C PRO A 260 -14.68 -14.99 -4.12
N GLN A 261 -13.99 -15.86 -4.86
CA GLN A 261 -14.61 -17.10 -5.30
C GLN A 261 -14.90 -17.98 -4.08
N ALA A 262 -16.10 -18.56 -4.03
CA ALA A 262 -16.49 -19.48 -2.96
C ALA A 262 -15.76 -20.82 -3.11
N ASP A 263 -15.42 -21.45 -1.99
CA ASP A 263 -14.99 -22.84 -1.99
C ASP A 263 -16.17 -23.71 -2.44
N GLU A 264 -15.95 -24.63 -3.39
CA GLU A 264 -16.90 -25.71 -3.63
C GLU A 264 -16.97 -26.57 -2.37
N VAL A 265 -17.98 -26.35 -1.53
CA VAL A 265 -18.25 -27.26 -0.41
C VAL A 265 -18.86 -28.53 -1.02
N PRO A 266 -18.20 -29.69 -0.94
CA PRO A 266 -18.80 -30.93 -1.40
C PRO A 266 -20.06 -31.20 -0.57
N MET A 267 -21.23 -31.02 -1.17
CA MET A 267 -22.49 -31.42 -0.58
C MET A 267 -22.57 -32.95 -0.63
N PHE A 268 -22.28 -33.59 0.50
CA PHE A 268 -22.65 -34.99 0.67
C PHE A 268 -24.16 -35.06 0.85
N LEU A 269 -24.87 -35.55 -0.17
CA LEU A 269 -26.26 -35.98 -0.03
C LEU A 269 -26.28 -37.15 0.96
N GLN A 270 -26.76 -36.91 2.18
CA GLN A 270 -27.15 -38.00 3.06
C GLN A 270 -28.51 -38.52 2.56
N SER A 271 -28.48 -39.74 2.01
CA SER A 271 -29.64 -40.55 1.65
C SER A 271 -30.34 -41.11 2.88
#